data_AF-A0AAW5IN25-F1
#
_entry.id   AF-A0AAW5IN25-F1
#
_cell.length_a   1.000
_cell.length_b   1.000
_cell.length_c   1.000
_cell.angle_alpha   90.00
_cell.angle_beta   90.00
_cell.angle_gamma   90.00
#
_symmetry.space_group_name_H-M   'P 1'
#
loop_
_entity.id
_entity.type
_entity.pdbx_description
1 polymer ?
#
loop_
_entity_poly.entity_id
_entity_poly.type
_entity_poly.pdbx_seq_one_letter_code
_entity_poly.pdbx_strand_id
1 'polypeptide(L)'
;MWLRRIWTRIRDTVVKKFGVWVVKECPLIEDKDDLDGEKAIKEVVDKSLLEESIISSLEKAKKERVVKVKKRQGRNIWEVRPATFVDAYLFLINLSCMKREWLQRHIKADKTTFSMELADGYVLELTEGWKRMNAEALLRISKGRKYTMKVYFYKGETA
;
A
#
# COMPACT_ATOMS: atom_id res chain seq x y z
N MET A 1 22.65 -4.43 -11.85
CA MET A 1 23.47 -4.72 -10.64
C MET A 1 23.18 -3.82 -9.43
N TRP A 2 22.66 -2.60 -9.61
CA TRP A 2 22.42 -1.64 -8.52
C TRP A 2 21.20 -1.98 -7.62
N LEU A 3 20.13 -2.50 -8.23
CA LEU A 3 18.89 -2.90 -7.53
C LEU A 3 19.07 -4.06 -6.55
N ARG A 4 19.94 -5.03 -6.86
CA ARG A 4 20.22 -6.17 -5.96
C ARG A 4 20.82 -5.74 -4.63
N ARG A 5 21.70 -4.72 -4.62
CA ARG A 5 22.37 -4.21 -3.40
C ARG A 5 21.43 -3.38 -2.52
N ILE A 6 20.48 -2.66 -3.12
CA ILE A 6 19.42 -1.96 -2.38
C ILE A 6 18.49 -3.00 -1.73
N TRP A 7 18.19 -4.08 -2.43
CA TRP A 7 17.31 -5.14 -1.93
C TRP A 7 17.93 -5.96 -0.78
N THR A 8 19.22 -6.30 -0.82
CA THR A 8 19.84 -6.96 0.36
C THR A 8 19.81 -6.07 1.61
N ARG A 9 20.04 -4.75 1.44
CA ARG A 9 19.95 -3.79 2.56
C ARG A 9 18.52 -3.61 3.07
N ILE A 10 17.51 -3.57 2.20
CA ILE A 10 16.10 -3.48 2.60
C ILE A 10 15.67 -4.77 3.30
N ARG A 11 16.03 -5.95 2.79
CA ARG A 11 15.74 -7.24 3.43
C ARG A 11 16.33 -7.32 4.83
N ASP A 12 17.61 -7.01 4.99
CA ASP A 12 18.27 -7.11 6.30
C ASP A 12 17.73 -6.09 7.31
N THR A 13 17.27 -4.92 6.84
CA THR A 13 16.67 -3.88 7.70
C THR A 13 15.22 -4.21 8.08
N VAL A 14 14.44 -4.78 7.14
CA VAL A 14 13.05 -5.18 7.34
C VAL A 14 12.95 -6.45 8.22
N VAL A 15 13.82 -7.45 8.00
CA VAL A 15 13.86 -8.67 8.83
C VAL A 15 14.30 -8.35 10.26
N LYS A 16 15.28 -7.44 10.46
CA LYS A 16 15.72 -7.05 11.80
C LYS A 16 14.75 -6.16 12.58
N LYS A 17 13.96 -5.30 11.93
CA LYS A 17 13.01 -4.40 12.61
C LYS A 17 11.57 -4.91 12.66
N PHE A 18 11.16 -5.76 11.73
CA PHE A 18 9.75 -6.08 11.49
C PHE A 18 9.45 -7.58 11.31
N GLY A 19 10.33 -8.49 11.72
CA GLY A 19 10.05 -9.93 11.74
C GLY A 19 8.78 -10.34 12.51
N VAL A 20 8.24 -9.43 13.34
CA VAL A 20 6.99 -9.62 14.09
C VAL A 20 5.74 -9.17 13.29
N TRP A 21 5.90 -8.39 12.22
CA TRP A 21 4.80 -7.88 11.38
C TRP A 21 4.38 -8.82 10.24
N VAL A 22 5.21 -9.82 9.91
CA VAL A 22 5.12 -10.57 8.65
C VAL A 22 5.08 -12.07 8.96
N VAL A 23 3.88 -12.66 8.96
CA VAL A 23 3.69 -14.11 9.17
C VAL A 23 3.74 -14.91 7.85
N LYS A 24 3.69 -14.24 6.69
CA LYS A 24 3.88 -14.91 5.39
C LYS A 24 5.22 -14.53 4.80
N GLU A 25 6.08 -15.53 4.64
CA GLU A 25 7.31 -15.43 3.85
C GLU A 25 7.02 -14.67 2.55
N CYS A 26 7.76 -13.58 2.32
CA CYS A 26 7.68 -12.82 1.08
C CYS A 26 8.23 -13.70 -0.04
N PRO A 27 7.42 -14.14 -1.03
CA PRO A 27 7.97 -14.78 -2.21
C PRO A 27 8.72 -13.72 -3.01
N LEU A 28 9.98 -14.04 -3.31
CA LEU A 28 10.88 -13.28 -4.18
C LEU A 28 10.15 -12.88 -5.47
N ILE A 29 10.32 -11.62 -5.88
CA ILE A 29 9.81 -11.11 -7.15
C ILE A 29 10.75 -11.61 -8.25
N GLU A 30 10.31 -12.60 -9.02
CA GLU A 30 10.77 -12.77 -10.40
C GLU A 30 9.86 -11.92 -11.28
N ASP A 31 10.46 -10.97 -12.01
CA ASP A 31 9.77 -10.26 -13.08
C ASP A 31 9.55 -11.28 -14.20
N LYS A 32 8.36 -11.87 -14.24
CA LYS A 32 7.88 -12.60 -15.40
C LYS A 32 6.98 -11.67 -16.19
N ASP A 33 7.58 -11.06 -17.23
CA ASP A 33 6.85 -10.52 -18.37
C ASP A 33 6.30 -11.72 -19.17
N ASP A 34 5.14 -12.26 -18.77
CA ASP A 34 4.46 -13.31 -19.55
C ASP A 34 3.06 -12.84 -19.94
N LEU A 35 2.97 -12.51 -21.23
CA LEU A 35 1.77 -12.51 -22.05
C LEU A 35 1.27 -13.96 -22.12
N ASP A 36 0.08 -14.26 -21.57
CA ASP A 36 -0.92 -15.13 -22.20
C ASP A 36 -2.17 -15.34 -21.30
N GLY A 37 -3.32 -14.94 -21.81
CA GLY A 37 -4.32 -15.94 -22.19
C GLY A 37 -5.14 -16.69 -21.14
N GLU A 38 -5.32 -16.23 -19.90
CA GLU A 38 -6.44 -16.72 -19.08
C GLU A 38 -7.06 -15.56 -18.28
N LYS A 39 -8.29 -15.14 -18.65
CA LYS A 39 -9.11 -14.27 -17.79
C LYS A 39 -9.51 -15.08 -16.57
N ALA A 40 -8.60 -15.21 -15.61
CA ALA A 40 -8.96 -15.56 -14.25
C ALA A 40 -10.12 -14.65 -13.84
N ILE A 41 -11.23 -15.26 -13.43
CA ILE A 41 -12.39 -14.51 -12.95
C ILE A 41 -11.91 -13.71 -11.74
N LYS A 42 -11.68 -12.41 -11.94
CA LYS A 42 -11.33 -11.51 -10.85
C LYS A 42 -12.54 -11.43 -9.94
N GLU A 43 -12.44 -12.02 -8.75
CA GLU A 43 -13.34 -11.67 -7.66
C GLU A 43 -13.27 -10.16 -7.46
N VAL A 44 -14.40 -9.51 -7.69
CA VAL A 44 -14.48 -8.06 -7.59
C VAL A 44 -14.55 -7.71 -6.10
N VAL A 45 -13.52 -7.02 -5.60
CA VAL A 45 -13.45 -6.64 -4.18
C VAL A 45 -14.45 -5.54 -3.88
N ASP A 46 -15.29 -5.77 -2.87
CA ASP A 46 -16.20 -4.75 -2.36
C ASP A 46 -15.43 -3.61 -1.68
N LYS A 47 -15.85 -2.38 -1.97
CA LYS A 47 -15.20 -1.17 -1.51
C LYS A 47 -15.34 -0.97 0.01
N SER A 48 -16.45 -1.39 0.62
CA SER A 48 -16.66 -1.27 2.07
C SER A 48 -15.81 -2.28 2.84
N LEU A 49 -15.74 -3.53 2.37
CA LEU A 49 -14.86 -4.55 2.95
C LEU A 49 -13.39 -4.12 2.92
N LEU A 50 -12.94 -3.51 1.83
CA LEU A 50 -11.57 -3.00 1.72
C LEU A 50 -11.32 -1.82 2.66
N GLU A 51 -12.26 -0.88 2.77
CA GLU A 51 -12.15 0.23 3.73
C GLU A 51 -12.06 -0.27 5.18
N GLU A 52 -12.86 -1.26 5.55
CA GLU A 52 -12.81 -1.91 6.88
C GLU A 52 -11.46 -2.60 7.12
N SER A 53 -10.93 -3.33 6.12
CA SER A 53 -9.62 -3.98 6.21
C SER A 53 -8.49 -2.97 6.42
N ILE A 54 -8.53 -1.83 5.71
CA ILE A 54 -7.57 -0.73 5.88
C ILE A 54 -7.67 -0.13 7.27
N ILE A 55 -8.89 0.20 7.73
CA ILE A 55 -9.11 0.80 9.05
C ILE A 55 -8.63 -0.14 10.15
N SER A 56 -9.02 -1.41 10.10
CA SER A 56 -8.62 -2.42 11.08
C SER A 56 -7.09 -2.56 11.16
N SER A 57 -6.42 -2.61 10.00
CA SER A 57 -4.96 -2.69 9.94
C SER A 57 -4.26 -1.44 10.51
N LEU A 58 -4.81 -0.24 10.25
CA LEU A 58 -4.32 1.02 10.81
C LEU A 58 -4.52 1.10 12.33
N GLU A 59 -5.67 0.66 12.83
CA GLU A 59 -5.97 0.66 14.26
C GLU A 59 -5.12 -0.37 15.02
N LYS A 60 -4.90 -1.54 14.43
CA LYS A 60 -3.96 -2.54 14.96
C LYS A 60 -2.55 -1.98 15.05
N ALA A 61 -2.04 -1.38 13.97
CA ALA A 61 -0.71 -0.76 13.93
C ALA A 61 -0.55 0.35 15.00
N LYS A 62 -1.62 1.13 15.23
CA LYS A 62 -1.68 2.15 16.28
C LYS A 62 -1.62 1.53 17.68
N LYS A 63 -2.41 0.47 17.94
CA LYS A 63 -2.47 -0.22 19.24
C LYS A 63 -1.15 -0.88 19.60
N GLU A 64 -0.49 -1.49 18.63
CA GLU A 64 0.82 -2.13 18.77
C GLU A 64 1.98 -1.13 18.83
N ARG A 65 1.71 0.17 18.68
CA ARG A 65 2.69 1.27 18.69
C ARG A 65 3.83 1.12 17.68
N VAL A 66 3.60 0.37 16.61
CA VAL A 66 4.58 0.13 15.54
C VAL A 66 4.85 1.41 14.75
N VAL A 67 3.79 2.18 14.52
CA VAL A 67 3.81 3.49 13.84
C VAL A 67 2.83 4.45 14.51
N LYS A 68 3.07 5.76 14.38
CA LYS A 68 2.11 6.78 14.75
C LYS A 68 1.03 6.86 13.67
N VAL A 69 -0.20 6.57 14.05
CA VAL A 69 -1.38 6.68 13.18
C VAL A 69 -2.30 7.78 13.70
N LYS A 70 -2.63 8.76 12.86
CA LYS A 70 -3.59 9.84 13.14
C LYS A 70 -4.74 9.82 12.14
N LYS A 71 -5.97 9.84 12.63
CA LYS A 71 -7.18 10.10 11.83
C LYS A 71 -7.50 11.59 11.88
N ARG A 72 -7.75 12.23 10.74
CA ARG A 72 -8.25 13.61 10.72
C ARG A 72 -9.74 13.62 11.06
N GLN A 73 -10.15 14.50 11.98
CA GLN A 73 -11.55 14.61 12.38
C GLN A 73 -12.45 15.00 11.20
N GLY A 74 -13.65 14.40 11.14
CA GLY A 74 -14.66 14.68 10.11
C GLY A 74 -14.35 14.19 8.69
N ARG A 75 -13.23 13.49 8.46
CA ARG A 75 -12.86 12.93 7.16
C ARG A 75 -12.27 11.53 7.30
N ASN A 76 -12.50 10.66 6.31
CA ASN A 76 -11.80 9.37 6.19
C ASN A 76 -10.39 9.56 5.64
N ILE A 77 -9.60 10.38 6.34
CA ILE A 77 -8.21 10.67 6.02
C ILE A 77 -7.34 10.24 7.20
N TRP A 78 -6.35 9.41 6.89
CA TRP A 78 -5.41 8.85 7.84
C TRP A 78 -3.99 9.28 7.50
N GLU A 79 -3.16 9.42 8.52
CA GLU A 79 -1.74 9.73 8.41
C GLU A 79 -0.93 8.69 9.19
N VAL A 80 0.08 8.12 8.54
CA VAL A 80 0.97 7.10 9.11
C VAL A 80 2.40 7.63 9.10
N ARG A 81 3.08 7.61 10.25
CA ARG A 81 4.46 8.08 10.41
C ARG A 81 5.25 7.25 11.44
N PRO A 82 6.54 6.97 11.22
CA PRO A 82 7.25 7.06 9.94
C PRO A 82 6.79 5.95 8.99
N ALA A 83 6.69 6.22 7.70
CA ALA A 83 6.44 5.22 6.67
C ALA A 83 7.01 5.67 5.31
N THR A 84 7.74 4.77 4.66
CA THR A 84 8.25 4.91 3.29
C THR A 84 7.24 4.39 2.27
N PHE A 85 7.52 4.58 0.97
CA PHE A 85 6.73 3.96 -0.09
C PHE A 85 6.72 2.42 -0.01
N VAL A 86 7.84 1.81 0.39
CA VAL A 86 7.93 0.34 0.56
C VAL A 86 7.01 -0.12 1.68
N ASP A 87 6.98 0.60 2.81
CA ASP A 87 6.08 0.29 3.93
C ASP A 87 4.62 0.40 3.51
N ALA A 88 4.28 1.41 2.70
CA ALA A 88 2.93 1.58 2.17
C ALA A 88 2.53 0.46 1.20
N TYR A 89 3.46 -0.03 0.37
CA TYR A 89 3.24 -1.17 -0.51
C TYR A 89 3.04 -2.47 0.29
N LEU A 90 3.89 -2.71 1.29
CA LEU A 90 3.75 -3.87 2.20
C LEU A 90 2.43 -3.81 2.97
N PHE A 91 2.01 -2.63 3.42
CA PHE A 91 0.70 -2.44 4.03
C PHE A 91 -0.43 -2.84 3.07
N LEU A 92 -0.37 -2.39 1.81
CA LEU A 92 -1.38 -2.69 0.79
C LEU A 92 -1.51 -4.20 0.51
N ILE A 93 -0.40 -4.91 0.26
CA ILE A 93 -0.45 -6.33 -0.12
C ILE A 93 -0.79 -7.26 1.05
N ASN A 94 -0.72 -6.78 2.29
CA ASN A 94 -1.07 -7.54 3.49
C ASN A 94 -2.52 -7.33 3.95
N LEU A 95 -3.31 -6.51 3.24
CA LEU A 95 -4.74 -6.41 3.51
C LEU A 95 -5.42 -7.75 3.21
N SER A 96 -6.34 -8.17 4.09
CA SER A 96 -6.96 -9.50 4.06
C SER A 96 -7.72 -9.83 2.78
N CYS A 97 -8.22 -8.81 2.08
CA CYS A 97 -8.98 -8.92 0.85
C CYS A 97 -8.15 -8.60 -0.41
N MET A 98 -6.82 -8.56 -0.30
CA MET A 98 -5.92 -8.22 -1.41
C MET A 98 -5.17 -9.45 -1.92
N LYS A 99 -5.16 -9.62 -3.25
CA LYS A 99 -4.18 -10.48 -3.95
C LYS A 99 -3.25 -9.59 -4.75
N ARG A 100 -1.95 -9.88 -4.68
CA ARG A 100 -0.91 -9.09 -5.37
C ARG A 100 -1.13 -9.04 -6.89
N GLU A 101 -1.58 -10.14 -7.48
CA GLU A 101 -1.86 -10.30 -8.92
C GLU A 101 -2.96 -9.35 -9.43
N TRP A 102 -3.77 -8.78 -8.54
CA TRP A 102 -4.81 -7.84 -8.92
C TRP A 102 -4.29 -6.42 -9.13
N LEU A 103 -3.10 -6.10 -8.62
CA LEU A 103 -2.50 -4.78 -8.75
C LEU A 103 -1.85 -4.61 -10.12
N GLN A 104 -2.34 -3.63 -10.86
CA GLN A 104 -1.70 -3.13 -12.06
C GLN A 104 -0.70 -2.05 -11.69
N ARG A 105 0.51 -2.13 -12.24
CA ARG A 105 1.54 -1.12 -12.06
C ARG A 105 1.51 -0.15 -13.24
N HIS A 106 1.47 1.14 -12.93
CA HIS A 106 1.57 2.22 -13.91
C HIS A 106 2.72 3.14 -13.51
N ILE A 107 3.51 3.57 -14.50
CA ILE A 107 4.57 4.56 -14.30
C ILE A 107 4.26 5.75 -15.20
N LYS A 108 4.17 6.95 -14.60
CA LYS A 108 3.96 8.19 -15.36
C LYS A 108 4.74 9.33 -14.72
N ALA A 109 5.56 10.02 -15.52
CA ALA A 109 6.37 11.15 -15.07
C ALA A 109 7.13 10.85 -13.77
N ASP A 110 7.88 9.75 -13.78
CA ASP A 110 8.70 9.24 -12.65
C ASP A 110 7.94 8.93 -11.36
N LYS A 111 6.62 8.69 -11.47
CA LYS A 111 5.80 8.21 -10.34
C LYS A 111 5.28 6.83 -10.60
N THR A 112 5.51 5.93 -9.65
CA THR A 112 4.90 4.62 -9.62
C THR A 112 3.52 4.69 -8.97
N THR A 113 2.51 4.14 -9.64
CA THR A 113 1.19 3.91 -9.06
C THR A 113 0.85 2.43 -9.19
N PHE A 114 0.40 1.82 -8.09
CA PHE A 114 -0.27 0.53 -8.12
C PHE A 114 -1.78 0.77 -8.03
N SER A 115 -2.57 0.15 -8.91
CA SER A 115 -4.01 0.32 -8.93
C SER A 115 -4.76 -0.98 -9.13
N MET A 116 -5.99 -1.03 -8.63
CA MET A 116 -6.95 -2.08 -8.95
C MET A 116 -8.36 -1.52 -9.02
N GLU A 117 -9.16 -2.08 -9.91
CA GLU A 117 -10.60 -1.84 -9.94
C GLU A 117 -11.29 -2.63 -8.84
N LEU A 118 -12.27 -1.99 -8.22
CA LEU A 118 -13.15 -2.52 -7.18
C LEU A 118 -14.58 -2.60 -7.73
N ALA A 119 -15.50 -3.13 -6.92
CA ALA A 119 -16.93 -3.12 -7.23
C ALA A 119 -17.45 -1.71 -7.52
N ASP A 120 -18.55 -1.62 -8.27
CA ASP A 120 -19.27 -0.37 -8.57
C ASP A 120 -18.45 0.74 -9.23
N GLY A 121 -17.34 0.39 -9.88
CA GLY A 121 -16.45 1.35 -10.56
C GLY A 121 -15.60 2.20 -9.60
N TYR A 122 -15.38 1.72 -8.37
CA TYR A 122 -14.35 2.28 -7.50
C TYR A 122 -12.96 1.80 -7.92
N VAL A 123 -11.94 2.57 -7.56
CA VAL A 123 -10.54 2.26 -7.82
C VAL A 123 -9.75 2.49 -6.54
N LEU A 124 -8.93 1.50 -6.20
CA LEU A 124 -7.87 1.61 -5.19
C LEU A 124 -6.57 2.00 -5.89
N GLU A 125 -5.88 3.00 -5.37
CA GLU A 125 -4.57 3.43 -5.89
C GLU A 125 -3.59 3.67 -4.76
N LEU A 126 -2.38 3.15 -4.90
CA LEU A 126 -1.21 3.51 -4.12
C LEU A 126 -0.22 4.24 -5.02
N THR A 127 -0.04 5.53 -4.80
CA THR A 127 0.85 6.38 -5.60
C THR A 127 2.08 6.78 -4.81
N GLU A 128 3.24 6.63 -5.43
CA GLU A 128 4.53 7.12 -4.96
C GLU A 128 4.61 8.65 -5.05
N GLY A 129 5.09 9.28 -3.98
CA GLY A 129 5.47 10.68 -3.96
C GLY A 129 4.32 11.66 -4.13
N TRP A 130 3.87 12.25 -3.01
CA TRP A 130 2.88 13.32 -3.00
C TRP A 130 3.48 14.66 -2.58
N LYS A 131 4.16 15.34 -3.53
CA LYS A 131 4.91 16.58 -3.32
C LYS A 131 4.16 17.65 -2.50
N ARG A 132 2.87 17.89 -2.79
CA ARG A 132 2.06 18.91 -2.08
C ARG A 132 1.94 18.68 -0.58
N MET A 133 2.02 17.43 -0.14
CA MET A 133 1.89 17.07 1.27
C MET A 133 3.23 16.61 1.87
N ASN A 134 4.31 16.56 1.08
CA ASN A 134 5.57 15.93 1.47
C ASN A 134 5.39 14.49 2.01
N ALA A 135 4.48 13.73 1.38
CA ALA A 135 4.24 12.34 1.71
C ALA A 135 5.00 11.41 0.75
N GLU A 136 5.54 10.33 1.29
CA GLU A 136 6.23 9.27 0.55
C GLU A 136 5.26 8.47 -0.32
N ALA A 137 4.05 8.25 0.19
CA ALA A 137 3.01 7.55 -0.54
C ALA A 137 1.61 8.06 -0.18
N LEU A 138 0.68 7.86 -1.11
CA LEU A 138 -0.74 8.06 -0.91
C LEU A 138 -1.50 6.80 -1.35
N LEU A 139 -2.19 6.15 -0.40
CA LEU A 139 -3.22 5.18 -0.70
C LEU A 139 -4.58 5.88 -0.77
N ARG A 140 -5.39 5.60 -1.79
CA ARG A 140 -6.68 6.25 -2.03
C ARG A 140 -7.69 5.24 -2.56
N ILE A 141 -8.92 5.35 -2.08
CA ILE A 141 -10.10 4.75 -2.72
C ILE A 141 -10.95 5.86 -3.29
N SER A 142 -11.30 5.75 -4.58
CA SER A 142 -12.05 6.79 -5.28
C SER A 142 -12.97 6.26 -6.38
N LYS A 143 -13.97 7.07 -6.73
CA LYS A 143 -14.83 6.89 -7.91
C LYS A 143 -14.87 8.21 -8.67
N GLY A 144 -14.28 8.22 -9.87
CA GLY A 144 -14.04 9.44 -10.64
C GLY A 144 -13.22 10.46 -9.85
N ARG A 145 -13.76 11.68 -9.65
CA ARG A 145 -13.06 12.75 -8.92
C ARG A 145 -13.27 12.72 -7.40
N LYS A 146 -14.19 11.88 -6.91
CA LYS A 146 -14.53 11.80 -5.47
C LYS A 146 -13.75 10.67 -4.82
N TYR A 147 -13.18 10.93 -3.64
CA TYR A 147 -12.55 9.91 -2.83
C TYR A 147 -13.42 9.58 -1.63
N THR A 148 -13.36 8.33 -1.18
CA THR A 148 -14.03 7.88 0.04
C THR A 148 -13.03 7.67 1.18
N MET A 149 -11.77 7.36 0.85
CA MET A 149 -10.69 7.22 1.81
C MET A 149 -9.36 7.72 1.25
N LYS A 150 -8.51 8.27 2.13
CA LYS A 150 -7.08 8.53 1.86
C LYS A 150 -6.22 8.11 3.06
N VAL A 151 -5.07 7.52 2.79
CA VAL A 151 -4.03 7.25 3.77
C VAL A 151 -2.72 7.84 3.25
N TYR A 152 -2.19 8.82 3.97
CA TYR A 152 -0.90 9.43 3.67
C TYR A 152 0.19 8.78 4.51
N PHE A 153 1.25 8.34 3.85
CA PHE A 153 2.44 7.78 4.46
C PHE A 153 3.55 8.82 4.39
N TYR A 154 4.03 9.27 5.54
CA TYR A 154 5.09 10.28 5.59
C TYR A 154 6.38 9.67 6.10
N LYS A 155 7.48 10.04 5.45
CA LYS A 155 8.80 9.90 6.05
C LYS A 155 8.80 10.70 7.34
N GLY A 156 8.95 10.01 8.48
CA GLY A 156 9.21 10.68 9.73
C GLY A 156 10.70 10.81 9.93
N GLU A 157 11.13 11.87 10.62
CA GLU A 157 12.24 11.73 11.55
C GLU A 157 11.67 11.10 12.83
N THR A 158 12.35 10.09 13.36
CA THR A 158 12.13 9.61 14.72
C THR A 158 12.32 10.81 15.65
N ALA A 159 11.24 11.20 16.34
CA ALA A 159 11.34 12.08 17.50
C ALA A 159 12.17 11.41 18.60
#